data_AF-A0A9Q0TPP7-F1
#
_entry.id   AF-A0A9Q0TPP7-F1
#
_cell.length_a   1.000
_cell.length_b   1.000
_cell.length_c   1.000
_cell.angle_alpha   90.00
_cell.angle_beta   90.00
_cell.angle_gamma   90.00
#
_symmetry.space_group_name_H-M   'P 1'
#
loop_
_entity.id
_entity.type
_entity.pdbx_description
1 polymer ?
#
loop_
_entity_poly.entity_id
_entity_poly.type
_entity_poly.pdbx_seq_one_letter_code
_entity_poly.pdbx_strand_id
1 'polypeptide(L)'
;MANLEDFEFPAGQHAINIEATDTIEQQWTFKLSIRRNNNPNPKPVFTGQWIPFVRERGLRAGDRIVFSRQQAEGDGVQYRIRAERKIFNIWVNVR
;
A
#
# COMPACT_ATOMS: atom_id res chain seq x y z
N MET A 1 4.68 9.33 5.68
CA MET A 1 4.36 9.01 4.27
C MET A 1 5.17 7.78 3.94
N ALA A 2 4.63 6.80 3.21
CA ALA A 2 5.40 5.61 2.86
C ALA A 2 6.37 5.96 1.72
N ASN A 3 7.65 5.67 1.92
CA ASN A 3 8.69 5.76 0.91
C ASN A 3 8.87 4.39 0.25
N LEU A 4 9.46 4.34 -0.95
CA LEU A 4 9.72 3.06 -1.62
C LEU A 4 10.66 2.16 -0.80
N GLU A 5 11.53 2.77 0.02
CA GLU A 5 12.45 2.09 0.94
C GLU A 5 11.74 1.36 2.09
N ASP A 6 10.48 1.69 2.39
CA ASP A 6 9.67 0.96 3.39
C ASP A 6 9.24 -0.43 2.90
N PHE A 7 9.51 -0.75 1.63
CA PHE A 7 9.18 -2.02 1.00
C PHE A 7 10.47 -2.76 0.64
N GLU A 8 10.64 -3.94 1.23
CA GLU A 8 11.82 -4.77 0.99
C GLU A 8 11.68 -5.53 -0.33
N PHE A 9 12.46 -5.12 -1.34
CA PHE A 9 12.61 -5.87 -2.59
C PHE A 9 13.77 -6.85 -2.45
N PRO A 10 13.54 -8.17 -2.59
CA PRO A 10 14.63 -9.14 -2.67
C PRO A 10 15.58 -8.79 -3.81
N ALA A 11 16.87 -9.06 -3.65
CA ALA A 11 17.89 -8.75 -4.65
C ALA A 11 17.51 -9.29 -6.04
N GLY A 12 17.58 -8.44 -7.06
CA GLY A 12 17.20 -8.79 -8.44
C GLY A 12 15.70 -8.83 -8.73
N GLN A 13 14.85 -8.69 -7.71
CA GLN A 13 13.40 -8.54 -7.90
C GLN A 13 13.02 -7.07 -8.13
N HIS A 14 12.03 -6.87 -8.97
CA HIS A 14 11.43 -5.58 -9.33
C HIS A 14 9.93 -5.58 -9.01
N ALA A 15 9.44 -6.64 -8.37
CA ALA A 15 8.07 -6.73 -7.93
C ALA A 15 8.00 -7.60 -6.68
N ILE A 16 7.14 -7.22 -5.73
CA ILE A 16 6.85 -7.95 -4.50
C ILE A 16 5.35 -8.03 -4.29
N ASN A 17 4.91 -9.04 -3.54
CA ASN A 17 3.56 -9.08 -2.99
C ASN A 17 3.60 -8.48 -1.57
N ILE A 18 2.63 -7.65 -1.26
CA ILE A 18 2.46 -7.00 0.03
C ILE A 18 1.11 -7.41 0.56
N GLU A 19 1.11 -8.08 1.70
CA GLU A 19 -0.09 -8.37 2.46
C GLU A 19 -0.29 -7.26 3.49
N ALA A 20 -1.43 -6.58 3.41
CA ALA A 20 -1.78 -5.51 4.32
C ALA A 20 -3.17 -5.73 4.93
N THR A 21 -3.26 -5.58 6.23
CA THR A 21 -4.54 -5.67 6.96
C THR A 21 -5.12 -4.26 7.11
N ASP A 22 -6.40 -4.09 6.82
CA ASP A 22 -7.04 -2.79 6.95
C ASP A 22 -7.65 -2.53 8.34
N THR A 23 -8.43 -1.46 8.46
CA THR A 23 -9.03 -0.99 9.71
C THR A 23 -10.20 -1.85 10.20
N ILE A 24 -10.70 -2.78 9.38
CA ILE A 24 -11.76 -3.73 9.76
C ILE A 24 -11.22 -5.16 9.83
N GLU A 25 -9.89 -5.31 9.95
CA GLU A 25 -9.17 -6.59 9.97
C GLU A 25 -9.33 -7.43 8.68
N GLN A 26 -9.74 -6.82 7.57
CA GLN A 26 -9.75 -7.47 6.26
C GLN A 26 -8.34 -7.43 5.66
N GLN A 27 -7.86 -8.59 5.21
CA GLN A 27 -6.56 -8.72 4.57
C GLN A 27 -6.65 -8.48 3.06
N TRP A 28 -5.67 -7.73 2.54
CA TRP A 28 -5.52 -7.40 1.13
C TRP A 28 -4.11 -7.73 0.64
N THR A 29 -4.02 -8.38 -0.51
CA THR A 29 -2.76 -8.69 -1.18
C THR A 29 -2.59 -7.80 -2.41
N PHE A 30 -1.63 -6.89 -2.33
CA PHE A 30 -1.24 -6.03 -3.44
C PHE A 30 0.07 -6.50 -4.06
N LYS A 31 0.25 -6.25 -5.34
CA LYS A 31 1.55 -6.40 -5.99
C LYS A 31 2.16 -5.03 -6.26
N LEU A 32 3.28 -4.72 -5.63
CA LEU A 32 4.06 -3.51 -5.91
C LEU A 32 5.15 -3.85 -6.91
N SER A 33 5.20 -3.14 -8.03
CA SER A 33 6.20 -3.36 -9.07
C SER A 33 6.88 -2.07 -9.51
N ILE A 34 8.17 -2.16 -9.82
CA ILE A 34 9.02 -1.10 -10.34
C ILE A 34 9.43 -1.51 -11.77
N ARG A 35 9.58 -0.53 -12.67
CA ARG A 35 10.02 -0.78 -14.06
C ARG A 35 11.46 -1.33 -14.09
N ARG A 36 11.72 -2.35 -14.92
CA ARG A 36 13.01 -3.11 -14.99
C ARG A 36 14.22 -2.36 -15.60
N ASN A 37 14.12 -1.06 -15.90
CA ASN A 37 14.97 -0.46 -16.94
C ASN A 37 16.21 0.31 -16.43
N ASN A 38 16.78 -0.03 -15.26
CA ASN A 38 17.91 0.72 -14.65
C ASN A 38 17.69 2.24 -14.68
N ASN A 39 16.44 2.68 -14.48
CA ASN A 39 16.07 4.08 -14.60
C ASN A 39 16.24 4.74 -13.22
N PRO A 40 16.89 5.92 -13.13
CA PRO A 40 16.99 6.68 -11.89
C PRO A 40 15.62 7.07 -11.29
N ASN A 41 14.55 7.02 -12.10
CA ASN A 41 13.18 7.27 -11.68
C ASN A 41 12.38 5.95 -11.60
N PRO A 42 12.40 5.26 -10.44
CA PRO A 42 11.52 4.12 -10.23
C PRO A 42 10.07 4.61 -10.35
N LYS A 43 9.30 3.99 -11.25
CA LYS A 43 7.86 4.26 -11.41
C LYS A 43 7.08 3.13 -10.72
N PRO A 44 6.94 3.15 -9.38
CA PRO A 44 6.25 2.10 -8.65
C PRO A 44 4.76 2.08 -9.01
N VAL A 45 4.19 0.89 -9.12
CA VAL A 45 2.76 0.67 -9.40
C VAL A 45 2.22 -0.44 -8.52
N PHE A 46 1.10 -0.17 -7.85
CA PHE A 46 0.30 -1.17 -7.15
C PHE A 46 -0.71 -1.83 -8.10
N THR A 47 -0.72 -3.16 -8.11
CA THR A 47 -1.61 -4.04 -8.87
C THR A 47 -2.12 -5.16 -7.95
N GLY A 48 -2.65 -6.27 -8.48
CA GLY A 48 -3.28 -7.31 -7.67
C GLY A 48 -4.68 -6.90 -7.24
N GLN A 49 -4.98 -6.91 -5.94
CA GLN A 49 -6.29 -6.53 -5.41
C GLN A 49 -6.55 -5.02 -5.35
N TRP A 50 -5.72 -4.20 -6.00
CA TRP A 50 -5.89 -2.74 -6.06
C TRP A 50 -7.29 -2.30 -6.54
N ILE A 51 -7.76 -2.83 -7.67
CA ILE A 51 -9.06 -2.44 -8.24
C ILE A 51 -10.22 -2.89 -7.33
N PRO A 52 -10.27 -4.14 -6.83
CA PRO A 52 -11.24 -4.54 -5.80
C PRO A 52 -11.23 -3.63 -4.57
N PHE A 53 -10.06 -3.33 -3.99
CA PHE A 53 -9.92 -2.47 -2.81
C PHE A 53 -10.51 -1.07 -3.06
N VAL A 54 -10.16 -0.44 -4.19
CA VAL A 54 -10.66 0.89 -4.56
C VAL A 54 -12.19 0.89 -4.68
N ARG A 55 -12.77 -0.16 -5.27
CA ARG A 55 -14.22 -0.28 -5.45
C ARG A 55 -14.94 -0.52 -4.12
N GLU A 56 -14.44 -1.44 -3.31
CA GLU A 56 -15.06 -1.79 -2.02
C GLU A 56 -15.03 -0.62 -1.05
N ARG A 57 -13.88 0.07 -0.94
CA ARG A 57 -13.73 1.26 -0.10
C ARG A 57 -14.31 2.52 -0.74
N GLY A 58 -14.93 2.44 -1.93
CA GLY A 58 -15.58 3.57 -2.59
C GLY A 58 -14.65 4.78 -2.82
N LEU A 59 -13.38 4.51 -3.16
CA LEU A 59 -12.36 5.55 -3.28
C LEU A 59 -12.51 6.35 -4.57
N ARG A 60 -12.20 7.64 -4.48
CA ARG A 60 -12.22 8.57 -5.60
C ARG A 60 -10.95 9.43 -5.62
N ALA A 61 -10.71 10.09 -6.75
CA ALA A 61 -9.62 11.04 -6.87
C ALA A 61 -9.67 12.09 -5.74
N GLY A 62 -8.53 12.31 -5.09
CA GLY A 62 -8.39 13.19 -3.91
C GLY A 62 -8.46 12.48 -2.56
N ASP A 63 -8.93 11.22 -2.52
CA ASP A 63 -8.77 10.39 -1.33
C ASP A 63 -7.29 9.97 -1.16
N ARG A 64 -6.91 9.66 0.08
CA ARG A 64 -5.55 9.26 0.45
C ARG A 64 -5.53 7.79 0.85
N ILE A 65 -4.47 7.09 0.48
CA ILE A 65 -4.18 5.75 1.01
C ILE A 65 -2.89 5.84 1.82
N VAL A 66 -2.90 5.23 2.99
CA VAL A 66 -1.76 5.19 3.90
C VAL A 66 -1.42 3.74 4.18
N PHE A 67 -0.22 3.34 3.75
CA PHE A 67 0.43 2.15 4.25
C PHE A 67 1.26 2.50 5.48
N SER A 68 1.25 1.63 6.48
CA SER A 68 2.15 1.71 7.63
C SER A 68 2.79 0.35 7.88
N ARG A 69 4.10 0.37 8.14
CA ARG A 69 4.91 -0.80 8.48
C ARG A 69 4.97 -0.92 10.00
N GLN A 70 4.70 -2.10 10.53
CA GLN A 70 4.84 -2.42 11.95
C GLN A 70 5.75 -3.65 12.08
N GLN A 71 6.59 -3.67 13.12
CA GLN A 71 7.37 -4.84 13.46
C GLN A 71 6.42 -5.86 14.12
N ALA A 72 6.36 -7.07 13.58
CA ALA A 72 5.62 -8.17 14.19
C ALA A 72 6.46 -8.80 15.30
N GLU A 73 5.85 -9.67 16.11
CA GLU A 73 6.63 -10.51 17.04
C GLU A 73 7.63 -11.38 16.24
N GLY A 74 8.93 -11.22 16.53
CA GLY A 74 10.04 -11.84 15.78
C GLY A 74 10.65 -10.92 14.71
N ASP A 75 11.19 -11.52 13.65
CA ASP A 75 11.82 -10.80 12.52
C ASP A 75 10.81 -10.45 11.40
N GLY A 76 9.52 -10.58 11.66
CA GLY A 76 8.45 -10.34 10.70
C GLY A 76 8.07 -8.86 10.56
N VAL A 77 7.58 -8.50 9.37
CA VAL A 77 6.98 -7.18 9.11
C VAL A 77 5.50 -7.37 8.81
N GLN A 78 4.64 -6.60 9.48
CA GLN A 78 3.22 -6.50 9.14
C GLN A 78 2.92 -5.14 8.51
N TYR A 79 2.21 -5.15 7.38
CA TYR A 79 1.69 -3.92 6.80
C TYR A 79 0.24 -3.70 7.22
N ARG A 80 -0.10 -2.44 7.50
CA ARG A 80 -1.47 -1.97 7.64
C ARG A 80 -1.80 -1.01 6.52
N ILE A 81 -3.06 -1.01 6.08
CA ILE A 81 -3.57 -0.09 5.07
C ILE A 81 -4.81 0.64 5.58
N ARG A 82 -4.90 1.93 5.30
CA ARG A 82 -6.14 2.69 5.53
C ARG A 82 -6.36 3.68 4.40
N ALA A 83 -7.62 3.83 4.01
CA ALA A 83 -8.04 4.86 3.10
C ALA A 83 -8.65 6.02 3.88
N GLU A 84 -8.32 7.25 3.51
CA GLU A 84 -8.78 8.47 4.16
C GLU A 84 -9.45 9.39 3.16
N ARG A 85 -10.54 10.04 3.57
CA ARG A 85 -11.19 11.11 2.83
C ARG A 85 -11.11 12.42 3.60
N LYS A 86 -10.90 13.52 2.88
CA LYS A 86 -10.85 14.86 3.47
C LYS A 86 -12.27 15.41 3.64
N ILE A 87 -12.65 15.75 4.86
CA ILE A 87 -13.91 16.41 5.22
C ILE A 87 -13.58 17.63 6.08
N PHE A 88 -13.95 18.84 5.63
CA PHE A 88 -13.71 20.11 6.35
C PHE A 88 -12.29 20.23 6.96
N ASN A 89 -11.26 19.88 6.17
CA ASN A 89 -9.84 19.84 6.56
C ASN A 89 -9.37 18.70 7.48
N ILE A 90 -10.23 17.75 7.82
CA ILE A 90 -9.88 16.56 8.61
C ILE A 90 -9.84 15.33 7.70
N TRP A 91 -8.86 14.47 7.89
CA TRP A 91 -8.78 13.15 7.24
C TRP A 91 -9.50 12.12 8.10
N VAL A 92 -10.50 11.45 7.53
CA VAL A 92 -11.28 10.41 8.20
C VAL A 92 -11.19 9.11 7.43
N ASN A 93 -11.09 7.98 8.15
CA ASN A 93 -11.02 6.66 7.52
C ASN A 93 -12.29 6.38 6.72
N VAL A 94 -12.11 5.92 5.49
CA VAL A 94 -13.18 5.37 4.67
C VAL A 94 -13.36 3.90 5.07
N ARG A 95 -14.59 3.53 5.40
CA ARG A 95 -14.95 2.15 5.73
C ARG A 95 -15.16 1.34 4.46
#